data_AF-A0A4R8FI46-F1
#
_entry.id   AF-A0A4R8FI46-F1
#
_cell.length_a   1.000
_cell.length_b   1.000
_cell.length_c   1.000
_cell.angle_alpha   90.00
_cell.angle_beta   90.00
_cell.angle_gamma   90.00
#
_symmetry.space_group_name_H-M   'P 1'
#
loop_
_entity.id
_entity.type
_entity.pdbx_description
1 polymer ?
#
loop_
_entity_poly.entity_id
_entity_poly.type
_entity_poly.pdbx_seq_one_letter_code
_entity_poly.pdbx_strand_id
1 'polypeptide(L)'
;MRMIYGAVLTLIVLAVGGVAIVYSGAYNVAASDEHTALGKWVMHTTMHNSVKASADDITAPDLNDSSLIKQGASAYDSLCAACHLKPGLEDTVLRAGLNPMPPNLTKQDHWGPEEQFWIIKHGIKMTGMPAWGKTHEDQELWEMVAFLQRLPGLSEQEYRELVQPAGSSTSGQADDGHDHEHGDMNAMMGSSSNAASDDHHGQDDGHDHEHGNMSGMMGAPSKTSDQQGDGHAHDHGDMGGEEKVATPDSQAKASDNTSSASAKEEAEPDDHYADGHTH
;
A
#
# COMPACT_ATOMS: atom_id res chain seq x y z
N MET A 1 -15.66 -25.83 44.66
CA MET A 1 -14.34 -25.45 45.20
C MET A 1 -13.18 -26.21 44.53
N ARG A 2 -13.09 -27.54 44.59
CA ARG A 2 -11.97 -28.32 43.98
C ARG A 2 -11.75 -28.04 42.48
N MET A 3 -12.84 -27.94 41.69
CA MET A 3 -12.77 -27.60 40.26
C MET A 3 -12.27 -26.17 39.99
N ILE A 4 -12.61 -25.22 40.86
CA ILE A 4 -12.19 -23.81 40.72
C ILE A 4 -10.70 -23.70 41.01
N TYR A 5 -10.21 -24.35 42.07
CA TYR A 5 -8.78 -24.39 42.37
C TYR A 5 -7.97 -25.06 41.25
N GLY A 6 -8.49 -26.13 40.66
CA GLY A 6 -7.89 -26.77 39.50
C GLY A 6 -7.80 -25.82 38.29
N ALA A 7 -8.90 -25.16 37.94
CA ALA A 7 -8.92 -24.20 36.84
C ALA A 7 -7.95 -23.02 37.06
N VAL A 8 -7.92 -22.47 38.28
CA VAL A 8 -7.00 -21.37 38.63
C VAL A 8 -5.54 -21.84 38.55
N LEU A 9 -5.20 -23.02 39.07
CA LEU A 9 -3.85 -23.57 38.98
C LEU A 9 -3.43 -23.77 37.52
N THR A 10 -4.29 -24.33 36.68
CA THR A 10 -4.02 -24.50 35.25
C THR A 10 -3.74 -23.16 34.56
N LEU A 11 -4.54 -22.13 34.83
CA LEU A 11 -4.32 -20.79 34.26
C LEU A 11 -2.98 -20.19 34.71
N ILE A 12 -2.59 -20.37 35.97
CA ILE A 12 -1.29 -19.92 36.47
C ILE A 12 -0.15 -20.66 35.76
N VAL A 13 -0.25 -21.97 35.61
CA VAL A 13 0.78 -22.76 34.90
C VAL A 13 0.91 -22.32 33.44
N LEU A 14 -0.20 -22.07 32.75
CA LEU A 14 -0.19 -21.55 31.38
C LEU A 14 0.45 -20.15 31.31
N ALA A 15 0.13 -19.27 32.24
CA ALA A 15 0.71 -17.92 32.29
C ALA A 15 2.22 -17.96 32.55
N VAL A 16 2.67 -18.74 33.53
CA VAL A 16 4.10 -18.92 33.83
C VAL A 16 4.83 -19.58 32.65
N GLY A 17 4.22 -20.57 32.01
CA GLY A 17 4.76 -21.20 30.80
C GLY A 17 4.92 -20.20 29.65
N GLY A 18 3.92 -19.34 29.41
CA GLY A 18 4.00 -18.29 28.41
C GLY A 18 5.13 -17.29 28.69
N VAL A 19 5.25 -16.82 29.93
CA VAL A 19 6.36 -15.95 30.36
C VAL A 19 7.70 -16.65 30.14
N ALA A 20 7.83 -17.92 30.53
CA ALA A 20 9.07 -18.67 30.34
C ALA A 20 9.46 -18.75 28.86
N ILE A 21 8.52 -18.98 27.94
CA ILE A 21 8.79 -18.99 26.49
C ILE A 21 9.33 -17.63 26.03
N VAL A 22 8.68 -16.53 26.42
CA VAL A 22 9.08 -15.16 26.05
C VAL A 22 10.52 -14.85 26.48
N TYR A 23 10.90 -15.22 27.71
CA TYR A 23 12.24 -14.94 28.25
C TYR A 23 13.30 -16.00 27.89
N SER A 24 12.90 -17.15 27.34
CA SER A 24 13.84 -18.25 27.02
C SER A 24 14.66 -18.03 25.76
N GLY A 25 14.19 -17.20 24.82
CA GLY A 25 14.75 -17.11 23.48
C GLY A 25 14.50 -18.34 22.60
N ALA A 26 13.66 -19.29 23.04
CA ALA A 26 13.38 -20.52 22.30
C ALA A 26 12.50 -20.30 21.05
N TYR A 27 11.79 -19.18 20.97
CA TYR A 27 10.98 -18.83 19.81
C TYR A 27 11.84 -18.11 18.77
N ASN A 28 11.99 -18.70 17.58
CA ASN A 28 12.70 -18.04 16.49
C ASN A 28 11.85 -16.89 15.93
N VAL A 29 12.42 -15.69 15.95
CA VAL A 29 11.80 -14.46 15.43
C VAL A 29 12.34 -14.07 14.05
N ALA A 30 13.22 -14.87 13.46
CA ALA A 30 13.78 -14.61 12.14
C ALA A 30 12.68 -14.58 11.08
N ALA A 31 12.64 -13.50 10.29
CA ALA A 31 11.70 -13.36 9.18
C ALA A 31 11.94 -14.38 8.06
N SER A 32 13.11 -15.03 8.02
CA SER A 32 13.40 -16.13 7.08
C SER A 32 12.59 -17.40 7.38
N ASP A 33 12.08 -17.56 8.60
CA ASP A 33 11.34 -18.73 9.02
C ASP A 33 9.84 -18.45 8.98
N GLU A 34 9.12 -19.31 8.29
CA GLU A 34 7.67 -19.21 8.22
C GLU A 34 7.01 -19.65 9.54
N HIS A 35 5.85 -19.05 9.84
CA HIS A 35 5.00 -19.56 10.91
C HIS A 35 4.62 -21.04 10.67
N THR A 36 4.37 -21.77 11.76
CA THR A 36 3.78 -23.11 11.68
C THR A 36 2.42 -23.05 10.98
N ALA A 37 1.94 -24.17 10.40
CA ALA A 37 0.64 -24.21 9.74
C ALA A 37 -0.51 -23.67 10.61
N LEU A 38 -0.49 -24.01 11.91
CA LEU A 38 -1.45 -23.48 12.88
C LEU A 38 -1.28 -21.96 13.07
N GLY A 39 -0.05 -21.47 13.22
CA GLY A 39 0.23 -20.04 13.35
C GLY A 39 -0.22 -19.25 12.12
N LYS A 40 0.11 -19.73 10.91
CA LYS A 40 -0.35 -19.14 9.65
C LYS A 40 -1.87 -19.09 9.59
N TRP A 41 -2.56 -20.20 9.89
CA TRP A 41 -4.01 -20.25 9.90
C TRP A 41 -4.62 -19.25 10.90
N VAL A 42 -4.16 -19.24 12.15
CA VAL A 42 -4.66 -18.30 13.18
C VAL A 42 -4.48 -16.86 12.73
N MET A 43 -3.29 -16.48 12.27
CA MET A 43 -3.00 -15.09 11.90
C MET A 43 -3.78 -14.68 10.65
N HIS A 44 -3.80 -15.52 9.61
CA HIS A 44 -4.50 -15.25 8.36
C HIS A 44 -6.01 -15.15 8.55
N THR A 45 -6.61 -16.06 9.32
CA THR A 45 -8.04 -16.03 9.65
C THR A 45 -8.40 -14.84 10.53
N THR A 46 -7.55 -14.50 11.51
CA THR A 46 -7.77 -13.32 12.36
C THR A 46 -7.73 -12.04 11.55
N MET A 47 -6.71 -11.89 10.68
CA MET A 47 -6.58 -10.76 9.78
C MET A 47 -7.83 -10.64 8.90
N HIS A 48 -8.28 -11.73 8.30
CA HIS A 48 -9.45 -11.70 7.41
C HIS A 48 -10.72 -11.20 8.09
N ASN A 49 -11.04 -11.80 9.23
CA ASN A 49 -12.24 -11.41 9.98
C ASN A 49 -12.14 -9.98 10.52
N SER A 50 -10.93 -9.54 10.90
CA SER A 50 -10.71 -8.18 11.39
C SER A 50 -10.92 -7.14 10.29
N VAL A 51 -10.37 -7.37 9.08
CA VAL A 51 -10.55 -6.47 7.95
C VAL A 51 -12.02 -6.35 7.61
N LYS A 52 -12.70 -7.48 7.40
CA LYS A 52 -14.12 -7.52 7.06
C LYS A 52 -14.97 -6.75 8.06
N ALA A 53 -14.86 -7.08 9.35
CA ALA A 53 -15.62 -6.41 10.39
C ALA A 53 -15.31 -4.91 10.52
N SER A 54 -14.11 -4.48 10.14
CA SER A 54 -13.72 -3.06 10.21
C SER A 54 -14.08 -2.27 8.95
N ALA A 55 -14.32 -2.95 7.84
CA ALA A 55 -14.73 -2.36 6.57
C ALA A 55 -16.26 -2.25 6.43
N ASP A 56 -17.04 -2.94 7.28
CA ASP A 56 -18.50 -3.01 7.21
C ASP A 56 -19.21 -1.63 7.18
N ASP A 57 -18.64 -0.61 7.84
CA ASP A 57 -19.22 0.75 7.92
C ASP A 57 -18.57 1.74 6.94
N ILE A 58 -17.68 1.28 6.05
CA ILE A 58 -17.02 2.12 5.06
C ILE A 58 -17.89 2.20 3.81
N THR A 59 -18.04 3.40 3.25
CA THR A 59 -18.76 3.60 1.98
C THR A 59 -17.76 4.04 0.93
N ALA A 60 -17.63 3.25 -0.15
CA ALA A 60 -16.79 3.64 -1.27
C ALA A 60 -17.40 4.82 -2.06
N PRO A 61 -16.59 5.80 -2.48
CA PRO A 61 -17.00 6.80 -3.47
C PRO A 61 -17.12 6.15 -4.87
N ASP A 62 -17.50 6.93 -5.88
CA ASP A 62 -17.43 6.45 -7.27
C ASP A 62 -15.96 6.30 -7.70
N LEU A 63 -15.55 5.06 -7.97
CA LEU A 63 -14.17 4.70 -8.31
C LEU A 63 -13.89 4.72 -9.82
N ASN A 64 -14.87 5.09 -10.65
CA ASN A 64 -14.72 5.09 -12.11
C ASN A 64 -14.16 6.41 -12.68
N ASP A 65 -13.89 7.41 -11.84
CA ASP A 65 -13.30 8.67 -12.26
C ASP A 65 -11.86 8.46 -12.78
N SER A 66 -11.62 8.88 -14.03
CA SER A 66 -10.32 8.72 -14.69
C SER A 66 -9.20 9.53 -14.02
N SER A 67 -9.52 10.65 -13.37
CA SER A 67 -8.56 11.44 -12.61
C SER A 67 -8.15 10.73 -11.32
N LEU A 68 -9.08 10.08 -10.61
CA LEU A 68 -8.77 9.27 -9.43
C LEU A 68 -7.88 8.09 -9.77
N ILE A 69 -8.22 7.36 -10.85
CA ILE A 69 -7.44 6.22 -11.33
C ILE A 69 -6.02 6.65 -11.68
N LYS A 70 -5.85 7.79 -12.35
CA LYS A 70 -4.53 8.28 -12.76
C LYS A 70 -3.67 8.71 -11.57
N GLN A 71 -4.24 9.41 -10.59
CA GLN A 71 -3.53 9.80 -9.37
C GLN A 71 -3.13 8.55 -8.56
N GLY A 72 -4.05 7.59 -8.44
CA GLY A 72 -3.81 6.30 -7.80
C GLY A 72 -2.72 5.47 -8.46
N ALA A 73 -2.63 5.49 -9.80
CA ALA A 73 -1.58 4.79 -10.54
C ALA A 73 -0.18 5.29 -10.16
N SER A 74 0.00 6.61 -10.09
CA SER A 74 1.29 7.22 -9.73
C SER A 74 1.68 6.91 -8.28
N ALA A 75 0.72 6.99 -7.35
CA ALA A 75 0.93 6.60 -5.96
C ALA A 75 1.28 5.11 -5.82
N TYR A 76 0.56 4.24 -6.53
CA TYR A 76 0.82 2.79 -6.54
C TYR A 76 2.22 2.45 -7.03
N ASP A 77 2.68 3.03 -8.14
CA ASP A 77 4.02 2.75 -8.69
C ASP A 77 5.12 3.14 -7.69
N SER A 78 4.91 4.24 -6.96
CA SER A 78 5.88 4.76 -5.99
C SER A 78 5.89 4.02 -4.65
N LEU A 79 4.73 3.55 -4.19
CA LEU A 79 4.56 3.08 -2.80
C LEU A 79 4.32 1.56 -2.71
N CYS A 80 3.71 0.96 -3.72
CA CYS A 80 3.14 -0.39 -3.63
C CYS A 80 3.84 -1.37 -4.56
N ALA A 81 4.20 -0.96 -5.78
CA ALA A 81 4.69 -1.84 -6.84
C ALA A 81 5.98 -2.60 -6.47
N ALA A 82 6.83 -2.02 -5.63
CA ALA A 82 8.06 -2.68 -5.16
C ALA A 82 7.78 -3.95 -4.35
N CYS A 83 6.64 -4.03 -3.65
CA CYS A 83 6.25 -5.19 -2.85
C CYS A 83 5.17 -6.03 -3.54
N HIS A 84 4.21 -5.37 -4.20
CA HIS A 84 2.98 -5.97 -4.74
C HIS A 84 2.99 -6.20 -6.25
N LEU A 85 4.10 -5.85 -6.91
CA LEU A 85 4.35 -6.02 -8.34
C LEU A 85 3.51 -5.10 -9.24
N LYS A 86 3.84 -5.08 -10.52
CA LYS A 86 3.14 -4.33 -11.58
C LYS A 86 3.14 -5.18 -12.86
N PRO A 87 2.28 -4.88 -13.84
CA PRO A 87 2.22 -5.67 -15.06
C PRO A 87 3.61 -5.81 -15.72
N GLY A 88 3.98 -7.04 -16.09
CA GLY A 88 5.30 -7.36 -16.65
C GLY A 88 6.41 -7.60 -15.61
N LEU A 89 6.14 -7.44 -14.31
CA LEU A 89 7.10 -7.68 -13.23
C LEU A 89 6.73 -8.92 -12.42
N GLU A 90 7.55 -9.97 -12.49
CA GLU A 90 7.27 -11.26 -11.85
C GLU A 90 7.68 -11.31 -10.37
N ASP A 91 8.77 -10.63 -9.97
CA ASP A 91 9.24 -10.57 -8.58
C ASP A 91 10.17 -9.37 -8.33
N THR A 92 10.47 -9.07 -7.06
CA THR A 92 11.49 -8.09 -6.64
C THR A 92 12.32 -8.61 -5.47
N VAL A 93 13.54 -8.09 -5.32
CA VAL A 93 14.42 -8.42 -4.19
C VAL A 93 13.76 -8.09 -2.84
N LEU A 94 13.02 -6.99 -2.77
CA LEU A 94 12.28 -6.60 -1.56
C LEU A 94 11.17 -7.60 -1.25
N ARG A 95 10.35 -7.94 -2.25
CA ARG A 95 9.24 -8.90 -2.12
C ARG A 95 9.71 -10.27 -1.65
N ALA A 96 10.82 -10.77 -2.20
CA ALA A 96 11.41 -12.06 -1.82
C ALA A 96 11.88 -12.11 -0.35
N GLY A 97 12.24 -10.97 0.25
CA GLY A 97 12.68 -10.87 1.64
C GLY A 97 11.56 -10.65 2.67
N LEU A 98 10.32 -10.44 2.23
CA LEU A 98 9.20 -10.16 3.13
C LEU A 98 8.50 -11.46 3.57
N ASN A 99 8.20 -11.54 4.87
CA ASN A 99 7.43 -12.62 5.47
C ASN A 99 6.28 -12.04 6.32
N PRO A 100 5.01 -12.27 5.94
CA PRO A 100 4.59 -13.03 4.77
C PRO A 100 4.96 -12.33 3.45
N MET A 101 5.14 -13.12 2.39
CA MET A 101 5.32 -12.58 1.04
C MET A 101 4.03 -11.86 0.63
N PRO A 102 4.09 -10.58 0.18
CA PRO A 102 2.92 -9.84 -0.26
C PRO A 102 2.18 -10.55 -1.41
N PRO A 103 0.87 -10.38 -1.61
CA PRO A 103 0.19 -10.85 -2.81
C PRO A 103 0.65 -10.08 -4.06
N ASN A 104 0.47 -10.68 -5.25
CA ASN A 104 0.64 -9.98 -6.51
C ASN A 104 -0.70 -9.30 -6.86
N LEU A 105 -0.73 -7.96 -6.85
CA LEU A 105 -1.96 -7.17 -7.10
C LEU A 105 -2.26 -6.97 -8.58
N THR A 106 -1.40 -7.43 -9.50
CA THR A 106 -1.73 -7.54 -10.93
C THR A 106 -2.67 -8.71 -11.24
N LYS A 107 -2.99 -9.52 -10.23
CA LYS A 107 -3.96 -10.60 -10.31
C LYS A 107 -5.23 -10.18 -9.58
N GLN A 108 -6.35 -10.82 -9.91
CA GLN A 108 -7.62 -10.55 -9.25
C GLN A 108 -7.48 -10.79 -7.74
N ASP A 109 -7.84 -9.77 -6.96
CA ASP A 109 -7.88 -9.84 -5.51
C ASP A 109 -9.28 -10.28 -5.06
N HIS A 110 -9.38 -10.88 -3.87
CA HIS A 110 -10.65 -11.25 -3.28
C HIS A 110 -11.24 -10.15 -2.38
N TRP A 111 -10.46 -9.10 -2.10
CA TRP A 111 -10.88 -7.95 -1.29
C TRP A 111 -11.77 -6.98 -2.06
N GLY A 112 -12.89 -6.57 -1.47
CA GLY A 112 -13.71 -5.48 -1.97
C GLY A 112 -13.05 -4.10 -1.77
N PRO A 113 -13.54 -3.04 -2.43
CA PRO A 113 -12.93 -1.71 -2.34
C PRO A 113 -12.82 -1.14 -0.92
N GLU A 114 -13.83 -1.36 -0.07
CA GLU A 114 -13.87 -0.93 1.32
C GLU A 114 -12.80 -1.64 2.17
N GLU A 115 -12.62 -2.93 1.93
CA GLU A 115 -11.60 -3.75 2.59
C GLU A 115 -10.20 -3.33 2.13
N GLN A 116 -10.01 -3.10 0.83
CA GLN A 116 -8.76 -2.56 0.28
C GLN A 116 -8.42 -1.20 0.89
N PHE A 117 -9.40 -0.29 0.98
CA PHE A 117 -9.20 1.01 1.63
C PHE A 117 -8.76 0.85 3.09
N TRP A 118 -9.43 0.00 3.86
CA TRP A 118 -9.08 -0.24 5.26
C TRP A 118 -7.66 -0.80 5.39
N ILE A 119 -7.31 -1.78 4.55
CA ILE A 119 -5.99 -2.41 4.51
C ILE A 119 -4.90 -1.36 4.19
N ILE A 120 -5.10 -0.52 3.17
CA ILE A 120 -4.14 0.51 2.79
C ILE A 120 -4.00 1.55 3.92
N LYS A 121 -5.12 2.00 4.49
CA LYS A 121 -5.14 3.01 5.55
C LYS A 121 -4.41 2.55 6.80
N HIS A 122 -4.59 1.30 7.20
CA HIS A 122 -4.11 0.79 8.48
C HIS A 122 -2.89 -0.13 8.40
N GLY A 123 -2.55 -0.62 7.21
CA GLY A 123 -1.57 -1.68 7.03
C GLY A 123 -2.01 -2.99 7.69
N ILE A 124 -1.10 -3.97 7.70
CA ILE A 124 -1.34 -5.25 8.36
C ILE A 124 -0.27 -5.47 9.42
N LYS A 125 -0.69 -5.55 10.68
CA LYS A 125 0.20 -5.80 11.80
C LYS A 125 0.91 -7.15 11.66
N MET A 126 2.16 -7.22 12.13
CA MET A 126 3.03 -8.40 11.99
C MET A 126 3.36 -8.74 10.53
N THR A 127 3.38 -7.74 9.66
CA THR A 127 3.86 -7.85 8.27
C THR A 127 4.76 -6.65 7.95
N GLY A 128 5.31 -6.61 6.74
CA GLY A 128 6.01 -5.43 6.22
C GLY A 128 5.09 -4.32 5.69
N MET A 129 3.76 -4.49 5.71
CA MET A 129 2.82 -3.53 5.15
C MET A 129 2.57 -2.34 6.10
N PRO A 130 2.96 -1.10 5.73
CA PRO A 130 2.79 0.07 6.57
C PRO A 130 1.35 0.60 6.57
N ALA A 131 1.04 1.46 7.53
CA ALA A 131 -0.25 2.15 7.66
C ALA A 131 -0.22 3.51 6.93
N TRP A 132 -0.69 3.56 5.68
CA TRP A 132 -0.57 4.77 4.85
C TRP A 132 -1.45 5.93 5.31
N GLY A 133 -2.50 5.68 6.09
CA GLY A 133 -3.32 6.73 6.72
C GLY A 133 -2.58 7.55 7.78
N LYS A 134 -1.30 7.27 8.03
CA LYS A 134 -0.41 8.12 8.82
C LYS A 134 0.23 9.24 8.01
N THR A 135 0.30 9.10 6.69
CA THR A 135 1.01 10.04 5.80
C THR A 135 0.15 10.55 4.65
N HIS A 136 -1.02 9.96 4.41
CA HIS A 136 -1.93 10.33 3.33
C HIS A 136 -3.35 10.50 3.87
N GLU A 137 -4.09 11.41 3.25
CA GLU A 137 -5.50 11.67 3.51
C GLU A 137 -6.38 10.62 2.84
N ASP A 138 -7.61 10.44 3.34
CA ASP A 138 -8.54 9.41 2.85
C ASP A 138 -8.81 9.51 1.34
N GLN A 139 -8.80 10.73 0.79
CA GLN A 139 -8.97 10.95 -0.64
C GLN A 139 -7.86 10.28 -1.46
N GLU A 140 -6.60 10.47 -1.06
CA GLU A 140 -5.43 9.88 -1.74
C GLU A 140 -5.44 8.34 -1.61
N LEU A 141 -5.97 7.82 -0.50
CA LEU A 141 -6.14 6.39 -0.32
C LEU A 141 -7.21 5.81 -1.25
N TRP A 142 -8.32 6.52 -1.44
CA TRP A 142 -9.36 6.12 -2.39
C TRP A 142 -8.89 6.17 -3.85
N GLU A 143 -7.99 7.10 -4.19
CA GLU A 143 -7.34 7.13 -5.51
C GLU A 143 -6.57 5.83 -5.78
N MET A 144 -5.76 5.38 -4.80
CA MET A 144 -5.07 4.09 -4.90
C MET A 144 -6.05 2.92 -5.04
N VAL A 145 -7.14 2.89 -4.28
CA VAL A 145 -8.18 1.85 -4.40
C VAL A 145 -8.82 1.87 -5.79
N ALA A 146 -9.15 3.05 -6.32
CA ALA A 146 -9.71 3.20 -7.67
C ALA A 146 -8.78 2.62 -8.73
N PHE A 147 -7.47 2.85 -8.60
CA PHE A 147 -6.47 2.24 -9.47
C PHE A 147 -6.40 0.71 -9.31
N LEU A 148 -6.45 0.18 -8.09
CA LEU A 148 -6.45 -1.27 -7.83
C LEU A 148 -7.62 -1.99 -8.51
N GLN A 149 -8.78 -1.34 -8.65
CA GLN A 149 -9.91 -1.92 -9.40
C GLN A 149 -9.62 -2.11 -10.90
N ARG A 150 -8.65 -1.37 -11.46
CA ARG A 150 -8.24 -1.48 -12.87
C ARG A 150 -7.02 -2.37 -13.07
N LEU A 151 -6.13 -2.43 -12.10
CA LEU A 151 -4.80 -3.02 -12.20
C LEU A 151 -4.78 -4.47 -12.79
N PRO A 152 -5.64 -5.41 -12.37
CA PRO A 152 -5.57 -6.79 -12.88
C PRO A 152 -5.83 -6.97 -14.38
N GLY A 153 -6.38 -5.95 -15.05
CA GLY A 153 -6.67 -5.96 -16.48
C GLY A 153 -5.69 -5.19 -17.35
N LEU A 154 -4.68 -4.54 -16.75
CA LEU A 154 -3.76 -3.66 -17.48
C LEU A 154 -2.63 -4.46 -18.14
N SER A 155 -2.35 -4.14 -19.40
CA SER A 155 -1.07 -4.44 -20.02
C SER A 155 0.05 -3.57 -19.45
N GLU A 156 1.30 -3.99 -19.65
CA GLU A 156 2.48 -3.19 -19.29
C GLU A 156 2.46 -1.80 -19.95
N GLN A 157 2.01 -1.71 -21.20
CA GLN A 157 1.90 -0.43 -21.90
C GLN A 157 0.87 0.49 -21.26
N GLU A 158 -0.34 0.00 -21.00
CA GLU A 158 -1.41 0.80 -20.37
C GLU A 158 -1.01 1.27 -18.97
N TYR A 159 -0.36 0.39 -18.20
CA TYR A 159 0.20 0.76 -16.89
C TYR A 159 1.21 1.92 -17.03
N ARG A 160 2.15 1.82 -17.97
CA ARG A 160 3.15 2.87 -18.20
C ARG A 160 2.52 4.20 -18.62
N GLU A 161 1.43 4.18 -19.40
CA GLU A 161 0.72 5.39 -19.82
C GLU A 161 -0.02 6.06 -18.64
N LEU A 162 -0.57 5.27 -17.72
CA LEU A 162 -1.26 5.78 -16.53
C LEU A 162 -0.30 6.41 -15.51
N VAL A 163 0.88 5.81 -15.32
CA VAL A 163 1.88 6.30 -14.35
C VAL A 163 2.66 7.53 -14.88
N GLN A 164 2.70 7.75 -16.19
CA GLN A 164 3.43 8.87 -16.78
C GLN A 164 2.84 10.23 -16.38
N PRO A 165 3.68 11.21 -16.01
CA PRO A 165 3.25 12.59 -15.78
C PRO A 165 2.50 13.14 -16.99
N ALA A 166 1.44 13.91 -16.74
CA ALA A 166 0.74 14.64 -17.78
C ALA A 166 1.67 15.68 -18.42
N GLY A 167 2.40 15.29 -19.48
CA GLY A 167 3.42 16.10 -20.14
C GLY A 167 4.53 15.29 -20.82
N SER A 168 4.70 14.02 -20.48
CA SER A 168 5.74 13.15 -21.08
C SER A 168 5.36 12.55 -22.43
N SER A 169 4.10 12.71 -22.87
CA SER A 169 3.63 12.24 -24.18
C SER A 169 3.81 13.32 -25.25
N THR A 170 5.05 13.73 -25.53
CA THR A 170 5.41 14.42 -26.77
C THR A 170 6.88 14.15 -27.11
N SER A 171 7.07 13.73 -28.36
CA SER A 171 8.31 13.56 -29.13
C SER A 171 9.30 12.49 -28.66
N GLY A 172 9.63 11.59 -29.58
CA GLY A 172 10.89 10.87 -29.56
C GLY A 172 12.02 11.89 -29.42
N GLN A 173 12.64 11.91 -28.26
CA GLN A 173 13.82 12.68 -27.96
C GLN A 173 14.92 11.67 -27.65
N ALA A 174 16.08 11.94 -28.24
CA ALA A 174 17.20 11.04 -28.36
C ALA A 174 17.64 10.41 -27.04
N ASP A 175 18.21 9.21 -27.19
CA ASP A 175 19.09 8.56 -26.25
C ASP A 175 20.26 9.50 -25.92
N ASP A 176 20.09 10.31 -24.87
CA ASP A 176 21.13 11.11 -24.26
C ASP A 176 21.98 10.15 -23.43
N GLY A 177 22.81 9.35 -24.10
CA GLY A 177 23.63 8.28 -23.52
C GLY A 177 24.48 8.73 -22.32
N HIS A 178 23.86 8.69 -21.15
CA HIS A 178 24.51 8.88 -19.87
C HIS A 178 24.36 7.58 -19.09
N ASP A 179 25.31 6.72 -19.39
CA ASP A 179 25.65 5.55 -18.61
C ASP A 179 25.77 5.97 -17.14
N HIS A 180 24.86 5.47 -16.30
CA HIS A 180 25.08 5.44 -14.87
C HIS A 180 26.11 4.35 -14.61
N GLU A 181 27.39 4.76 -14.68
CA GLU A 181 28.52 3.96 -14.25
C GLU A 181 28.30 3.65 -12.76
N HIS A 182 27.84 2.42 -12.48
CA HIS A 182 27.84 1.89 -11.13
C HIS A 182 29.30 1.80 -10.70
N GLY A 183 29.71 2.73 -9.83
CA GLY A 183 31.06 2.81 -9.29
C GLY A 183 31.55 1.43 -8.87
N ASP A 184 32.75 1.11 -9.33
CA ASP A 184 33.44 -0.14 -9.07
C ASP A 184 33.51 -0.43 -7.56
N MET A 185 32.72 -1.40 -7.08
CA MET A 185 32.68 -1.83 -5.68
C MET A 185 33.93 -2.63 -5.27
N ASN A 186 34.92 -2.77 -6.15
CA ASN A 186 36.16 -3.50 -5.89
C ASN A 186 37.04 -2.81 -4.81
N ALA A 187 36.73 -1.56 -4.42
CA ALA A 187 37.40 -0.87 -3.31
C ALA A 187 36.95 -1.31 -1.90
N MET A 188 35.88 -2.09 -1.76
CA MET A 188 35.39 -2.56 -0.44
C MET A 188 35.97 -3.93 -0.01
N MET A 189 36.79 -4.57 -0.85
CA MET A 189 37.52 -5.81 -0.55
C MET A 189 39.03 -5.57 -0.65
N GLY A 190 39.58 -4.80 0.27
CA GLY A 190 40.97 -4.35 0.21
C GLY A 190 41.66 -4.24 1.56
N SER A 191 41.59 -5.25 2.42
CA SER A 191 42.53 -5.38 3.54
C SER A 191 43.16 -6.76 3.56
N SER A 192 44.18 -6.92 2.71
CA SER A 192 45.36 -7.75 2.98
C SER A 192 46.38 -7.59 1.84
N SER A 193 47.29 -6.64 1.97
CA SER A 193 48.73 -6.88 1.82
C SER A 193 49.52 -5.58 1.99
N ASN A 194 50.56 -5.67 2.83
CA ASN A 194 51.65 -4.70 2.92
C ASN A 194 52.25 -4.42 1.53
N ALA A 195 52.45 -3.15 1.17
CA ALA A 195 53.78 -2.54 1.08
C ALA A 195 53.76 -1.22 0.28
N ALA A 196 54.71 -0.35 0.68
CA ALA A 196 55.27 0.79 -0.04
C ALA A 196 54.52 2.14 0.04
N SER A 197 55.17 3.01 0.80
CA SER A 197 55.12 4.47 0.77
C SER A 197 55.38 5.04 -0.63
N ASP A 198 54.68 6.12 -0.99
CA ASP A 198 55.30 7.38 -1.40
C ASP A 198 54.27 8.51 -1.52
N ASP A 199 54.72 9.71 -1.19
CA ASP A 199 54.04 11.00 -1.10
C ASP A 199 53.43 11.52 -2.41
N HIS A 200 52.33 12.29 -2.32
CA HIS A 200 52.23 13.69 -2.80
C HIS A 200 50.77 14.26 -2.81
N HIS A 201 50.63 15.47 -2.25
CA HIS A 201 49.69 16.61 -2.52
C HIS A 201 48.19 16.33 -2.77
N GLY A 202 47.19 16.98 -2.16
CA GLY A 202 47.11 18.29 -1.51
C GLY A 202 45.97 19.10 -2.15
N GLN A 203 44.85 19.28 -1.44
CA GLN A 203 43.71 20.23 -1.60
C GLN A 203 42.64 19.70 -0.63
N ASP A 204 42.19 20.31 0.46
CA ASP A 204 41.89 21.70 0.87
C ASP A 204 40.86 22.42 0.01
N ASP A 205 39.63 21.98 0.17
CA ASP A 205 38.38 22.60 -0.23
C ASP A 205 37.57 22.91 1.04
N GLY A 206 37.98 23.98 1.70
CA GLY A 206 37.32 24.56 2.86
C GLY A 206 35.85 24.91 2.59
N HIS A 207 34.96 24.34 3.41
CA HIS A 207 33.61 24.84 3.59
C HIS A 207 33.32 24.97 5.08
N ASP A 208 33.39 26.21 5.56
CA ASP A 208 32.92 26.63 6.87
C ASP A 208 31.40 26.43 6.97
N HIS A 209 30.95 25.61 7.92
CA HIS A 209 29.55 25.55 8.30
C HIS A 209 29.34 26.36 9.59
N GLU A 210 28.75 27.55 9.44
CA GLU A 210 28.20 28.31 10.57
C GLU A 210 27.04 27.54 11.22
N HIS A 211 27.20 27.16 12.49
CA HIS A 211 26.13 26.61 13.31
C HIS A 211 25.23 27.72 13.83
N GLY A 212 24.10 27.93 13.17
CA GLY A 212 22.99 28.77 13.66
C GLY A 212 22.40 28.24 14.97
N ASN A 213 22.34 29.12 15.97
CA ASN A 213 21.86 28.90 17.33
C ASN A 213 20.35 28.59 17.40
N MET A 214 19.97 27.39 17.85
CA MET A 214 18.58 26.96 18.07
C MET A 214 18.07 27.25 19.49
N SER A 215 18.10 28.51 19.93
CA SER A 215 17.46 28.92 21.19
C SER A 215 16.22 29.77 20.92
N GLY A 216 15.06 29.12 20.84
CA GLY A 216 13.79 29.84 20.87
C GLY A 216 12.58 29.10 20.33
N MET A 217 12.25 27.92 20.87
CA MET A 217 10.92 27.32 20.65
C MET A 217 10.58 26.33 21.77
N MET A 218 10.44 26.84 23.00
CA MET A 218 9.61 26.18 24.02
C MET A 218 8.32 26.99 24.14
N GLY A 219 7.23 26.36 23.73
CA GLY A 219 5.88 26.91 23.84
C GLY A 219 5.32 26.81 25.25
N ALA A 220 4.51 27.81 25.61
CA ALA A 220 3.39 27.64 26.51
C ALA A 220 2.32 28.73 26.21
N PRO A 221 1.04 28.47 26.51
CA PRO A 221 -0.08 28.99 25.74
C PRO A 221 -0.89 30.07 26.47
N SER A 222 -1.63 30.90 25.73
CA SER A 222 -2.78 31.61 26.31
C SER A 222 -3.73 32.24 25.28
N LYS A 223 -4.96 31.71 25.32
CA LYS A 223 -6.27 32.39 25.41
C LYS A 223 -6.88 33.10 24.19
N THR A 224 -8.15 32.75 24.05
CA THR A 224 -9.26 33.28 23.28
C THR A 224 -9.64 34.72 23.68
N SER A 225 -9.96 35.57 22.70
CA SER A 225 -11.07 36.52 22.76
C SER A 225 -11.26 37.27 21.45
N ASP A 226 -12.52 37.52 21.15
CA ASP A 226 -13.13 38.17 19.98
C ASP A 226 -12.62 39.57 19.61
N GLN A 227 -12.72 39.88 18.31
CA GLN A 227 -13.23 41.10 17.64
C GLN A 227 -12.37 41.44 16.40
N GLN A 228 -12.86 41.29 15.16
CA GLN A 228 -13.88 42.07 14.44
C GLN A 228 -13.27 43.26 13.68
N GLY A 229 -13.35 43.20 12.35
CA GLY A 229 -13.38 44.38 11.47
C GLY A 229 -12.30 44.46 10.39
N ASP A 230 -12.77 44.73 9.17
CA ASP A 230 -12.08 45.30 8.00
C ASP A 230 -11.38 44.25 7.08
N GLY A 231 -11.85 43.88 5.89
CA GLY A 231 -12.83 44.49 4.98
C GLY A 231 -12.12 44.84 3.67
N HIS A 232 -12.13 43.96 2.66
CA HIS A 232 -11.97 44.34 1.26
C HIS A 232 -12.66 43.32 0.34
N ALA A 233 -13.66 43.83 -0.37
CA ALA A 233 -14.46 43.13 -1.36
C ALA A 233 -13.83 43.30 -2.75
N HIS A 234 -13.98 42.28 -3.59
CA HIS A 234 -14.00 42.47 -5.04
C HIS A 234 -15.33 41.96 -5.59
N ASP A 235 -16.00 42.93 -6.20
CA ASP A 235 -17.24 42.92 -6.95
C ASP A 235 -17.09 42.21 -8.30
N HIS A 236 -18.05 41.37 -8.66
CA HIS A 236 -18.49 41.21 -10.05
C HIS A 236 -20.01 40.95 -10.05
N GLY A 237 -20.73 41.93 -10.58
CA GLY A 237 -22.19 41.96 -10.67
C GLY A 237 -22.82 40.92 -11.59
N ASP A 238 -23.94 40.41 -11.09
CA ASP A 238 -25.29 40.41 -11.68
C ASP A 238 -25.44 40.30 -13.21
N MET A 239 -26.20 39.28 -13.64
CA MET A 239 -27.44 39.49 -14.39
C MET A 239 -28.42 38.35 -14.08
N GLY A 240 -29.58 38.74 -13.56
CA GLY A 240 -30.67 37.87 -13.12
C GLY A 240 -31.55 37.28 -14.22
N GLY A 241 -32.59 36.56 -13.76
CA GLY A 241 -33.62 35.95 -14.59
C GLY A 241 -34.46 34.92 -13.84
N GLU A 242 -35.50 35.42 -13.16
CA GLU A 242 -36.60 34.75 -12.44
C GLU A 242 -37.15 33.44 -13.06
N GLU A 243 -37.29 32.38 -12.25
CA GLU A 243 -38.54 31.91 -11.60
C GLU A 243 -39.53 31.18 -12.52
N LYS A 244 -39.79 29.88 -12.26
CA LYS A 244 -41.15 29.35 -12.00
C LYS A 244 -41.20 27.85 -11.64
N VAL A 245 -41.97 27.61 -10.60
CA VAL A 245 -42.49 26.35 -10.06
C VAL A 245 -43.39 25.62 -11.07
N ALA A 246 -43.27 24.29 -11.17
CA ALA A 246 -44.39 23.32 -11.19
C ALA A 246 -43.92 21.88 -11.48
N THR A 247 -44.26 20.95 -10.59
CA THR A 247 -44.56 19.54 -10.94
C THR A 247 -46.02 19.46 -11.43
N PRO A 248 -46.39 18.53 -12.34
CA PRO A 248 -46.91 17.25 -11.86
C PRO A 248 -46.71 16.02 -12.78
N ASP A 249 -46.82 14.85 -12.13
CA ASP A 249 -47.40 13.56 -12.53
C ASP A 249 -47.11 12.83 -13.87
N SER A 250 -46.71 11.57 -13.66
CA SER A 250 -47.18 10.35 -14.33
C SER A 250 -46.87 10.10 -15.82
N GLN A 251 -46.20 8.98 -16.11
CA GLN A 251 -46.87 7.81 -16.71
C GLN A 251 -45.90 6.65 -16.91
N ALA A 252 -46.42 5.46 -16.59
CA ALA A 252 -45.83 4.16 -16.82
C ALA A 252 -45.70 3.84 -18.32
N LYS A 253 -44.69 3.05 -18.68
CA LYS A 253 -44.85 1.99 -19.67
C LYS A 253 -43.83 0.88 -19.44
N ALA A 254 -44.38 -0.27 -19.05
CA ALA A 254 -43.74 -1.57 -19.15
C ALA A 254 -43.46 -1.92 -20.61
N SER A 255 -42.40 -2.67 -20.84
CA SER A 255 -42.31 -3.61 -21.96
C SER A 255 -41.38 -4.74 -21.55
N ASP A 256 -42.01 -5.88 -21.29
CA ASP A 256 -41.41 -7.20 -21.19
C ASP A 256 -40.62 -7.53 -22.47
N ASN A 257 -39.52 -8.26 -22.32
CA ASN A 257 -39.22 -9.31 -23.29
C ASN A 257 -38.46 -10.47 -22.64
N THR A 258 -39.21 -11.56 -22.45
CA THR A 258 -38.72 -12.89 -22.09
C THR A 258 -38.41 -13.71 -23.35
N SER A 259 -37.27 -14.39 -23.37
CA SER A 259 -37.03 -15.72 -23.96
C SER A 259 -35.53 -16.00 -23.87
N SER A 260 -35.01 -17.19 -23.64
CA SER A 260 -35.55 -18.50 -23.28
C SER A 260 -34.32 -19.39 -23.06
N ALA A 261 -34.46 -20.37 -22.18
CA ALA A 261 -33.41 -21.28 -21.73
C ALA A 261 -32.83 -22.20 -22.82
N SER A 262 -31.59 -22.67 -22.60
CA SER A 262 -31.20 -24.06 -22.85
C SER A 262 -29.99 -24.46 -22.02
N ALA A 263 -30.18 -25.52 -21.24
CA ALA A 263 -29.15 -26.23 -20.50
C ALA A 263 -28.32 -27.11 -21.45
N LYS A 264 -27.04 -27.32 -21.11
CA LYS A 264 -26.36 -28.58 -21.41
C LYS A 264 -25.24 -28.85 -20.39
N GLU A 265 -25.18 -30.13 -20.07
CA GLU A 265 -24.44 -30.84 -19.05
C GLU A 265 -23.05 -31.30 -19.54
N GLU A 266 -22.16 -31.59 -18.57
CA GLU A 266 -20.94 -32.43 -18.60
C GLU A 266 -19.68 -31.98 -19.41
N ALA A 267 -18.56 -31.85 -18.68
CA ALA A 267 -17.35 -32.67 -18.89
C ALA A 267 -16.31 -32.43 -17.76
N GLU A 268 -15.90 -33.50 -17.08
CA GLU A 268 -14.68 -33.58 -16.27
C GLU A 268 -13.41 -33.43 -17.14
N PRO A 269 -12.25 -33.16 -16.52
CA PRO A 269 -10.99 -33.65 -17.04
C PRO A 269 -10.31 -34.60 -16.03
N ASP A 270 -10.21 -35.87 -16.43
CA ASP A 270 -9.15 -36.77 -15.99
C ASP A 270 -7.80 -36.37 -16.65
N ASP A 271 -6.73 -36.86 -16.03
CA ASP A 271 -5.38 -37.15 -16.55
C ASP A 271 -4.19 -36.16 -16.43
N HIS A 272 -3.38 -36.48 -15.42
CA HIS A 272 -1.94 -36.77 -15.51
C HIS A 272 -0.98 -35.74 -16.13
N TYR A 273 -0.23 -35.03 -15.27
CA TYR A 273 1.22 -34.85 -15.47
C TYR A 273 1.97 -34.99 -14.14
N ALA A 274 2.82 -36.01 -14.10
CA ALA A 274 3.79 -36.26 -13.06
C ALA A 274 5.15 -36.41 -13.73
N ASP A 275 6.02 -35.42 -13.54
CA ASP A 275 7.47 -35.47 -13.59
C ASP A 275 7.98 -34.14 -12.99
N GLY A 276 8.90 -34.08 -12.03
CA GLY A 276 9.92 -35.05 -11.65
C GLY A 276 11.29 -34.46 -11.96
N HIS A 277 11.73 -33.41 -11.27
CA HIS A 277 13.16 -33.06 -11.22
C HIS A 277 13.59 -32.57 -9.84
N THR A 278 14.35 -33.44 -9.21
CA THR A 278 15.34 -33.19 -8.16
C THR A 278 16.47 -32.31 -8.69
N HIS A 279 16.86 -31.27 -7.94
CA HIS A 279 18.25 -30.92 -7.61
C HIS A 279 18.25 -29.95 -6.42
#